data_AF-A0A0B2AHA9-F1
#
_entry.id   AF-A0A0B2AHA9-F1
#
_cell.length_a   1.000
_cell.length_b   1.000
_cell.length_c   1.000
_cell.angle_alpha   90.00
_cell.angle_beta   90.00
_cell.angle_gamma   90.00
#
_symmetry.space_group_name_H-M   'P 1'
#
loop_
_entity.id
_entity.type
_entity.pdbx_description
1 polymer ?
#
loop_
_entity_poly.entity_id
_entity_poly.type
_entity_poly.pdbx_seq_one_letter_code
_entity_poly.pdbx_strand_id
1 'polypeptide(L)'
;MEQPPKLPTRLSRRATSRRRNASNSRSRLADVHRGELGEGIRLAFTEFLTLPLEIILGFLILEVAVFLLDHSSPPSLAPLRSFLEQNLFRDAQTTVNVLQTLAQTVITVVSITIPLLLVALQQAAAGLSSQVLDQFLRRRVNQVYAGFFIGLGVFCLLAASTSGPDRNPVYAAAVAVVFSIVAFVLFVMLFYTTMHQTRTPIILESIHDLSADARIRQQRWMKATAPAPRFEDAPVIAPVRAETTGFVMHIDLEALNQVLRSCGERDEIVFRICIGSYVAYHDTIAEVHAETDEAAERLGQALELAVSRERLRNVDHIDAGYGVEELYDSGWTAASSAKHTPLAAINAIVNLRDLLARWGETRIEQSPTSRLVYTDNVPAILTDALESILRAASEARHPRLCAEVLKALSATFERLTDPLQQELEAIILRALPLLTGLPLAADTEVALEEVEEVLSRAGRTASAALVSKAREERFADERLLHAASERVAERTATPDEIAGARRLT
;
A
#
# COMPACT_ATOMS: atom_id res chain seq x y z
N MET A 1 -33.51 71.34 14.26
CA MET A 1 -33.21 70.29 13.26
C MET A 1 -31.84 69.72 13.61
N GLU A 2 -31.84 68.67 14.43
CA GLU A 2 -30.64 67.97 14.89
C GLU A 2 -30.07 67.08 13.77
N GLN A 3 -28.74 67.07 13.66
CA GLN A 3 -27.97 66.15 12.82
C GLN A 3 -27.97 64.75 13.44
N PRO A 4 -28.04 63.67 12.64
CA PRO A 4 -27.99 62.30 13.16
C PRO A 4 -26.56 61.93 13.60
N PRO A 5 -26.40 60.99 14.56
CA PRO A 5 -25.10 60.66 15.12
C PRO A 5 -24.26 59.82 14.15
N LYS A 6 -22.95 60.11 14.08
CA LYS A 6 -21.96 59.34 13.32
C LYS A 6 -21.74 57.96 13.96
N LEU A 7 -21.92 56.89 13.18
CA LEU A 7 -21.55 55.53 13.57
C LEU A 7 -20.03 55.39 13.85
N PRO A 8 -19.61 54.56 14.81
CA PRO A 8 -18.20 54.38 15.15
C PRO A 8 -17.41 53.65 14.04
N THR A 9 -16.33 54.29 13.61
CA THR A 9 -15.37 53.93 12.53
C THR A 9 -14.66 52.57 12.70
N ARG A 10 -14.91 51.82 13.77
CA ARG A 10 -14.25 50.54 14.06
C ARG A 10 -14.95 49.31 13.44
N LEU A 11 -16.24 49.39 13.10
CA LEU A 11 -16.96 48.26 12.49
C LEU A 11 -16.76 48.17 10.97
N SER A 12 -16.53 49.28 10.28
CA SER A 12 -16.28 49.29 8.83
C SER A 12 -14.90 48.74 8.42
N ARG A 13 -13.88 48.89 9.28
CA ARG A 13 -12.54 48.31 9.07
C ARG A 13 -12.50 46.77 9.25
N ARG A 14 -13.30 46.21 10.16
CA ARG A 14 -13.41 44.75 10.35
C ARG A 14 -14.18 44.06 9.21
N ALA A 15 -15.21 44.71 8.66
CA ALA A 15 -15.97 44.17 7.52
C ALA A 15 -15.16 44.18 6.22
N THR A 16 -14.34 45.22 6.00
CA THR A 16 -13.45 45.31 4.83
C THR A 16 -12.24 44.38 4.91
N SER A 17 -11.66 44.13 6.10
CA SER A 17 -10.59 43.13 6.24
C SER A 17 -11.09 41.68 6.07
N ARG A 18 -12.30 41.35 6.56
CA ARG A 18 -12.92 40.03 6.34
C ARG A 18 -13.23 39.76 4.87
N ARG A 19 -13.71 40.75 4.12
CA ARG A 19 -13.96 40.61 2.66
C ARG A 19 -12.67 40.46 1.85
N ARG A 20 -11.59 41.15 2.25
CA ARG A 20 -10.27 41.06 1.60
C ARG A 20 -9.55 39.74 1.91
N ASN A 21 -9.69 39.22 3.13
CA ASN A 21 -9.19 37.88 3.48
C ASN A 21 -9.97 36.76 2.79
N ALA A 22 -11.29 36.90 2.62
CA ALA A 22 -12.11 35.92 1.90
C ALA A 22 -11.82 35.90 0.37
N SER A 23 -11.47 37.03 -0.25
CA SER A 23 -11.06 37.05 -1.66
C SER A 23 -9.64 36.50 -1.84
N ASN A 24 -8.71 36.79 -0.92
CA ASN A 24 -7.34 36.25 -0.95
C ASN A 24 -7.29 34.74 -0.67
N SER A 25 -8.20 34.20 0.14
CA SER A 25 -8.29 32.76 0.37
C SER A 25 -8.91 32.04 -0.84
N ARG A 26 -9.91 32.63 -1.51
CA ARG A 26 -10.44 32.10 -2.78
C ARG A 26 -9.43 32.15 -3.93
N SER A 27 -8.61 33.20 -4.03
CA SER A 27 -7.55 33.26 -5.05
C SER A 27 -6.43 32.26 -4.75
N ARG A 28 -6.02 32.10 -3.48
CA ARG A 28 -5.05 31.07 -3.07
C ARG A 28 -5.55 29.64 -3.31
N LEU A 29 -6.82 29.35 -3.02
CA LEU A 29 -7.43 28.04 -3.32
C LEU A 29 -7.47 27.77 -4.83
N ALA A 30 -7.75 28.79 -5.65
CA ALA A 30 -7.75 28.66 -7.10
C ALA A 30 -6.35 28.53 -7.71
N ASP A 31 -5.33 29.15 -7.10
CA ASP A 31 -3.92 29.02 -7.49
C ASP A 31 -3.33 27.68 -7.04
N VAL A 32 -3.73 27.16 -5.87
CA VAL A 32 -3.38 25.81 -5.41
C VAL A 32 -3.99 24.75 -6.34
N HIS A 33 -5.27 24.85 -6.70
CA HIS A 33 -5.87 23.91 -7.66
C HIS A 33 -5.29 23.98 -9.07
N ARG A 34 -4.87 25.17 -9.55
CA ARG A 34 -4.18 25.31 -10.85
C ARG A 34 -2.74 24.79 -10.80
N GLY A 35 -2.06 24.96 -9.67
CA GLY A 35 -0.77 24.33 -9.39
C GLY A 35 -0.89 22.80 -9.37
N GLU A 36 -1.86 22.26 -8.63
CA GLU A 36 -2.11 20.81 -8.48
C GLU A 36 -2.46 20.13 -9.83
N LEU A 37 -3.27 20.76 -10.68
CA LEU A 37 -3.56 20.23 -12.03
C LEU A 37 -2.34 20.28 -12.95
N GLY A 38 -1.57 21.36 -12.91
CA GLY A 38 -0.34 21.50 -13.70
C GLY A 38 0.75 20.53 -13.25
N GLU A 39 0.88 20.32 -11.94
CA GLU A 39 1.85 19.42 -11.32
C GLU A 39 1.46 17.95 -11.53
N GLY A 40 0.17 17.60 -11.39
CA GLY A 40 -0.34 16.26 -11.69
C GLY A 40 -0.19 15.88 -13.17
N ILE A 41 -0.47 16.79 -14.10
CA ILE A 41 -0.22 16.57 -15.54
C ILE A 41 1.28 16.47 -15.81
N ARG A 42 2.10 17.32 -15.19
CA ARG A 42 3.54 17.32 -15.39
C ARG A 42 4.20 16.05 -14.86
N LEU A 43 3.82 15.59 -13.66
CA LEU A 43 4.24 14.29 -13.11
C LEU A 43 3.78 13.14 -14.01
N ALA A 44 2.52 13.13 -14.46
CA ALA A 44 2.02 12.12 -15.38
C ALA A 44 2.83 12.09 -16.69
N PHE A 45 3.19 13.24 -17.26
CA PHE A 45 4.02 13.27 -18.46
C PHE A 45 5.46 12.82 -18.20
N THR A 46 6.10 13.28 -17.12
CA THR A 46 7.52 12.97 -16.85
C THR A 46 7.74 11.55 -16.34
N GLU A 47 6.81 11.00 -15.57
CA GLU A 47 6.97 9.67 -14.95
C GLU A 47 6.34 8.54 -15.76
N PHE A 48 5.31 8.82 -16.57
CA PHE A 48 4.61 7.79 -17.35
C PHE A 48 4.87 7.86 -18.86
N LEU A 49 4.93 9.06 -19.46
CA LEU A 49 4.96 9.20 -20.92
C LEU A 49 6.37 9.33 -21.51
N THR A 50 7.40 9.58 -20.70
CA THR A 50 8.78 9.72 -21.20
C THR A 50 9.26 8.48 -21.96
N LEU A 51 9.21 7.29 -21.35
CA LEU A 51 9.69 6.06 -21.98
C LEU A 51 8.84 5.64 -23.21
N PRO A 52 7.49 5.69 -23.18
CA PRO A 52 6.68 5.45 -24.37
C PRO A 52 7.01 6.41 -25.52
N LEU A 53 7.20 7.70 -25.23
CA LEU A 53 7.53 8.70 -26.25
C LEU A 53 8.93 8.46 -26.86
N GLU A 54 9.91 8.06 -26.06
CA GLU A 54 11.24 7.67 -26.55
C GLU A 54 11.16 6.46 -27.49
N ILE A 55 10.35 5.45 -27.15
CA ILE A 55 10.14 4.28 -28.00
C ILE A 55 9.47 4.67 -29.31
N ILE A 56 8.40 5.49 -29.26
CA ILE A 56 7.73 5.99 -30.46
C ILE A 56 8.69 6.76 -31.35
N LEU A 57 9.54 7.62 -30.76
CA LEU A 57 10.58 8.34 -31.50
C LEU A 57 11.58 7.36 -32.16
N GLY A 58 11.95 6.29 -31.46
CA GLY A 58 12.76 5.21 -32.02
C GLY A 58 12.13 4.56 -33.26
N PHE A 59 10.82 4.28 -33.22
CA PHE A 59 10.07 3.77 -34.39
C PHE A 59 10.00 4.77 -35.54
N LEU A 60 9.88 6.08 -35.25
CA LEU A 60 9.89 7.12 -36.28
C LEU A 60 11.26 7.20 -36.97
N ILE A 61 12.35 7.17 -36.19
CA ILE A 61 13.72 7.16 -36.73
C ILE A 61 13.95 5.89 -37.55
N LEU A 62 13.49 4.75 -37.05
CA LEU A 62 13.57 3.48 -37.77
C LEU A 62 12.81 3.55 -39.10
N GLU A 63 11.61 4.14 -39.12
CA GLU A 63 10.84 4.27 -40.36
C GLU A 63 11.56 5.15 -41.37
N VAL A 64 12.13 6.29 -40.95
CA VAL A 64 12.94 7.13 -41.85
C VAL A 64 14.13 6.34 -42.41
N ALA A 65 14.81 5.54 -41.58
CA ALA A 65 15.93 4.72 -42.03
C ALA A 65 15.50 3.63 -43.03
N VAL A 66 14.40 2.93 -42.75
CA VAL A 66 13.87 1.88 -43.63
C VAL A 66 13.32 2.47 -44.92
N PHE A 67 12.63 3.60 -44.86
CA PHE A 67 12.20 4.36 -46.02
C PHE A 67 13.39 4.74 -46.93
N LEU A 68 14.51 5.20 -46.36
CA LEU A 68 15.73 5.48 -47.13
C LEU A 68 16.34 4.22 -47.74
N LEU A 69 16.24 3.06 -47.08
CA LEU A 69 16.70 1.78 -47.62
C LEU A 69 15.82 1.29 -48.77
N ASP A 70 14.50 1.36 -48.62
CA ASP A 70 13.54 1.03 -49.67
C ASP A 70 13.72 1.97 -50.89
N HIS A 71 14.07 3.24 -50.64
CA HIS A 71 14.33 4.23 -51.69
C HIS A 71 15.67 4.02 -52.41
N SER A 72 16.76 3.85 -51.66
CA SER A 72 18.12 3.75 -52.22
C SER A 72 18.40 2.41 -52.89
N SER A 73 17.67 1.35 -52.52
CA SER A 73 17.78 0.01 -53.10
C SER A 73 19.24 -0.48 -53.26
N PRO A 74 20.00 -0.55 -52.15
CA PRO A 74 21.43 -0.82 -52.23
C PRO A 74 21.72 -2.20 -52.84
N PRO A 75 22.70 -2.33 -53.76
CA PRO A 75 23.01 -3.60 -54.44
C PRO A 75 23.33 -4.76 -53.49
N SER A 76 23.90 -4.47 -52.31
CA SER A 76 24.24 -5.44 -51.28
C SER A 76 23.02 -6.16 -50.68
N LEU A 77 21.85 -5.53 -50.66
CA LEU A 77 20.61 -6.09 -50.12
C LEU A 77 19.62 -6.56 -51.21
N ALA A 78 20.02 -6.46 -52.49
CA ALA A 78 19.21 -6.89 -53.62
C ALA A 78 18.78 -8.37 -53.58
N PRO A 79 19.63 -9.34 -53.17
CA PRO A 79 19.22 -10.75 -53.05
C PRO A 79 18.11 -10.95 -52.00
N LEU A 80 18.19 -10.22 -50.89
CA LEU A 80 17.18 -10.29 -49.83
C LEU A 80 15.85 -9.69 -50.29
N ARG A 81 15.89 -8.54 -50.97
CA ARG A 81 14.68 -7.90 -51.52
C ARG A 81 13.98 -8.79 -52.53
N SER A 82 14.73 -9.35 -53.47
CA SER A 82 14.17 -10.22 -54.51
C SER A 82 13.57 -11.50 -53.91
N PHE A 83 14.19 -12.08 -52.86
CA PHE A 83 13.57 -13.17 -52.11
C PHE A 83 12.23 -12.74 -51.46
N LEU A 84 12.18 -11.58 -50.82
CA LEU A 84 10.97 -11.06 -50.16
C LEU A 84 9.86 -10.72 -51.16
N GLU A 85 10.19 -10.09 -52.29
CA GLU A 85 9.23 -9.76 -53.36
C GLU A 85 8.65 -11.03 -54.00
N GLN A 86 9.47 -12.06 -54.25
CA GLN A 86 8.99 -13.29 -54.90
C GLN A 86 8.05 -14.10 -53.99
N ASN A 87 8.33 -14.11 -52.69
CA ASN A 87 7.68 -15.03 -51.74
C ASN A 87 6.59 -14.39 -50.86
N LEU A 88 6.75 -13.13 -50.43
CA LEU A 88 5.84 -12.49 -49.46
C LEU A 88 5.17 -11.22 -50.00
N PHE A 89 5.90 -10.36 -50.69
CA PHE A 89 5.48 -8.98 -51.02
C PHE A 89 5.50 -8.72 -52.53
N ARG A 90 4.73 -9.50 -53.29
CA ARG A 90 4.77 -9.55 -54.77
C ARG A 90 4.47 -8.24 -55.49
N ASP A 91 3.60 -7.42 -54.92
CA ASP A 91 3.18 -6.15 -55.51
C ASP A 91 2.93 -5.11 -54.42
N ALA A 92 3.03 -3.83 -54.79
CA ALA A 92 2.90 -2.72 -53.86
C ALA A 92 1.53 -2.69 -53.15
N GLN A 93 0.45 -3.11 -53.83
CA GLN A 93 -0.88 -3.12 -53.23
C GLN A 93 -0.97 -4.18 -52.13
N THR A 94 -0.46 -5.39 -52.37
CA THR A 94 -0.38 -6.46 -51.36
C THR A 94 0.41 -6.00 -50.14
N THR A 95 1.55 -5.35 -50.35
CA THR A 95 2.41 -4.86 -49.26
C THR A 95 1.72 -3.78 -48.43
N VAL A 96 1.09 -2.80 -49.08
CA VAL A 96 0.29 -1.75 -48.40
C VAL A 96 -0.87 -2.36 -47.63
N ASN A 97 -1.57 -3.34 -48.19
CA ASN A 97 -2.68 -4.03 -47.52
C ASN A 97 -2.19 -4.74 -46.25
N VAL A 98 -1.01 -5.39 -46.29
CA VAL A 98 -0.41 -6.01 -45.10
C VAL A 98 -0.11 -4.97 -44.04
N LEU A 99 0.56 -3.86 -44.41
CA LEU A 99 0.89 -2.77 -43.48
C LEU A 99 -0.37 -2.16 -42.82
N GLN A 100 -1.43 -1.90 -43.60
CA GLN A 100 -2.70 -1.40 -43.09
C GLN A 100 -3.39 -2.41 -42.15
N THR A 101 -3.37 -3.69 -42.51
CA THR A 101 -3.94 -4.77 -41.68
C THR A 101 -3.20 -4.89 -40.34
N LEU A 102 -1.86 -4.81 -40.37
CA LEU A 102 -1.03 -4.82 -39.17
C LEU A 102 -1.29 -3.59 -38.30
N ALA A 103 -1.38 -2.40 -38.88
CA ALA A 103 -1.75 -1.19 -38.16
C ALA A 103 -3.11 -1.34 -37.44
N GLN A 104 -4.13 -1.87 -38.14
CA GLN A 104 -5.45 -2.09 -37.56
C GLN A 104 -5.44 -3.15 -36.44
N THR A 105 -4.64 -4.21 -36.59
CA THR A 105 -4.49 -5.25 -35.55
C THR A 105 -3.85 -4.66 -34.30
N VAL A 106 -2.80 -3.85 -34.46
CA VAL A 106 -2.13 -3.19 -33.34
C VAL A 106 -3.06 -2.21 -32.62
N ILE A 107 -3.85 -1.42 -33.35
CA ILE A 107 -4.88 -0.53 -32.75
C ILE A 107 -5.91 -1.34 -31.94
N THR A 108 -6.32 -2.51 -32.45
CA THR A 108 -7.25 -3.40 -31.77
C THR A 108 -6.65 -3.94 -30.47
N VAL A 109 -5.37 -4.36 -30.50
CA VAL A 109 -4.65 -4.82 -29.31
C VAL A 109 -4.58 -3.72 -28.23
N VAL A 110 -4.25 -2.48 -28.62
CA VAL A 110 -4.26 -1.33 -27.68
C VAL A 110 -5.66 -1.12 -27.09
N SER A 111 -6.69 -1.20 -27.93
CA SER A 111 -8.09 -1.01 -27.51
C SER A 111 -8.58 -2.09 -26.55
N ILE A 112 -8.10 -3.33 -26.65
CA ILE A 112 -8.39 -4.43 -25.72
C ILE A 112 -7.56 -4.30 -24.44
N THR A 113 -6.32 -3.81 -24.56
CA THR A 113 -5.39 -3.69 -23.44
C THR A 113 -5.89 -2.68 -22.40
N ILE A 114 -6.41 -1.52 -22.81
CA ILE A 114 -6.86 -0.49 -21.86
C ILE A 114 -7.96 -1.02 -20.91
N PRO A 115 -9.06 -1.65 -21.38
CA PRO A 115 -10.03 -2.29 -20.50
C PRO A 115 -9.45 -3.40 -19.63
N LEU A 116 -8.53 -4.22 -20.16
CA LEU A 116 -7.88 -5.28 -19.40
C LEU A 116 -7.09 -4.71 -18.21
N LEU A 117 -6.28 -3.68 -18.47
CA LEU A 117 -5.54 -2.96 -17.44
C LEU A 117 -6.49 -2.31 -16.43
N LEU A 118 -7.62 -1.75 -16.88
CA LEU A 118 -8.62 -1.15 -16.02
C LEU A 118 -9.29 -2.20 -15.11
N VAL A 119 -9.64 -3.37 -15.62
CA VAL A 119 -10.20 -4.47 -14.81
C VAL A 119 -9.18 -4.97 -13.80
N ALA A 120 -7.92 -5.12 -14.21
CA ALA A 120 -6.85 -5.51 -13.30
C ALA A 120 -6.66 -4.46 -12.19
N LEU A 121 -6.71 -3.18 -12.54
CA LEU A 121 -6.67 -2.08 -11.59
C LEU A 121 -7.87 -2.09 -10.65
N GLN A 122 -9.08 -2.33 -11.17
CA GLN A 122 -10.29 -2.44 -10.36
C GLN A 122 -10.23 -3.61 -9.39
N GLN A 123 -9.68 -4.75 -9.81
CA GLN A 123 -9.49 -5.92 -8.93
C GLN A 123 -8.45 -5.66 -7.85
N ALA A 124 -7.36 -4.95 -8.18
CA ALA A 124 -6.39 -4.51 -7.20
C ALA A 124 -6.97 -3.50 -6.20
N ALA A 125 -7.71 -2.50 -6.70
CA ALA A 125 -8.39 -1.50 -5.89
C ALA A 125 -9.52 -2.08 -5.04
N ALA A 126 -10.14 -3.20 -5.45
CA ALA A 126 -11.11 -3.93 -4.65
C ALA A 126 -10.49 -4.59 -3.40
N GLY A 127 -9.15 -4.72 -3.35
CA GLY A 127 -8.38 -5.02 -2.15
C GLY A 127 -7.97 -3.78 -1.32
N LEU A 128 -8.48 -2.59 -1.67
CA LEU A 128 -8.29 -1.29 -1.04
C LEU A 128 -6.85 -0.76 -0.94
N SER A 129 -5.88 -1.35 -1.64
CA SER A 129 -4.51 -0.83 -1.62
C SER A 129 -4.30 0.27 -2.65
N SER A 130 -4.02 1.50 -2.19
CA SER A 130 -3.68 2.64 -3.07
C SER A 130 -2.34 2.41 -3.81
N GLN A 131 -1.49 1.56 -3.25
CA GLN A 131 -0.12 1.29 -3.71
C GLN A 131 -0.08 0.54 -5.04
N VAL A 132 -1.06 -0.35 -5.29
CA VAL A 132 -1.08 -1.13 -6.54
C VAL A 132 -1.33 -0.20 -7.74
N LEU A 133 -2.11 0.87 -7.57
CA LEU A 133 -2.34 1.85 -8.62
C LEU A 133 -1.04 2.57 -9.02
N ASP A 134 -0.31 3.10 -8.04
CA ASP A 134 0.93 3.84 -8.28
C ASP A 134 2.04 2.94 -8.84
N GLN A 135 2.18 1.73 -8.31
CA GLN A 135 3.13 0.75 -8.86
C GLN A 135 2.76 0.26 -10.25
N PHE A 136 1.47 0.06 -10.54
CA PHE A 136 1.04 -0.43 -11.84
C PHE A 136 1.27 0.61 -12.94
N LEU A 137 1.04 1.89 -12.65
CA LEU A 137 1.29 2.98 -13.58
C LEU A 137 2.80 3.27 -13.73
N ARG A 138 3.58 3.22 -12.65
CA ARG A 138 5.04 3.50 -12.71
C ARG A 138 5.88 2.34 -13.26
N ARG A 139 5.30 1.16 -13.53
CA ARG A 139 6.04 0.01 -14.07
C ARG A 139 6.53 0.30 -15.48
N ARG A 140 7.86 0.37 -15.63
CA ARG A 140 8.57 0.51 -16.93
C ARG A 140 8.09 -0.51 -17.97
N VAL A 141 7.74 -1.72 -17.55
CA VAL A 141 7.25 -2.78 -18.43
C VAL A 141 5.95 -2.38 -19.13
N ASN A 142 5.00 -1.76 -18.41
CA ASN A 142 3.73 -1.29 -18.98
C ASN A 142 3.96 -0.12 -19.96
N GLN A 143 4.91 0.75 -19.64
CA GLN A 143 5.34 1.85 -20.50
C GLN A 143 5.99 1.33 -21.80
N VAL A 144 6.83 0.29 -21.72
CA VAL A 144 7.43 -0.36 -22.89
C VAL A 144 6.35 -0.92 -23.81
N TYR A 145 5.34 -1.62 -23.27
CA TYR A 145 4.25 -2.15 -24.07
C TYR A 145 3.47 -1.03 -24.77
N ALA A 146 3.09 0.02 -24.04
CA ALA A 146 2.36 1.15 -24.60
C ALA A 146 3.15 1.82 -25.74
N GLY A 147 4.44 2.12 -25.51
CA GLY A 147 5.32 2.71 -26.51
C GLY A 147 5.51 1.80 -27.73
N PHE A 148 5.69 0.49 -27.51
CA PHE A 148 5.92 -0.47 -28.59
C PHE A 148 4.69 -0.64 -29.48
N PHE A 149 3.49 -0.80 -28.92
CA PHE A 149 2.27 -0.94 -29.71
C PHE A 149 1.96 0.36 -30.47
N ILE A 150 2.01 1.52 -29.81
CA ILE A 150 1.73 2.79 -30.48
C ILE A 150 2.80 3.06 -31.56
N GLY A 151 4.07 2.85 -31.25
CA GLY A 151 5.18 3.03 -32.18
C GLY A 151 5.07 2.13 -33.41
N LEU A 152 4.76 0.85 -33.23
CA LEU A 152 4.54 -0.09 -34.34
C LEU A 152 3.32 0.30 -35.20
N GLY A 153 2.23 0.76 -34.58
CA GLY A 153 1.07 1.24 -35.31
C GLY A 153 1.39 2.46 -36.18
N VAL A 154 2.12 3.43 -35.62
CA VAL A 154 2.60 4.61 -36.35
C VAL A 154 3.57 4.23 -37.48
N PHE A 155 4.51 3.33 -37.22
CA PHE A 155 5.44 2.79 -38.22
C PHE A 155 4.69 2.20 -39.41
N CYS A 156 3.72 1.30 -39.17
CA CYS A 156 2.94 0.67 -40.23
C CYS A 156 2.10 1.67 -41.04
N LEU A 157 1.49 2.67 -40.37
CA LEU A 157 0.70 3.70 -41.04
C LEU A 157 1.58 4.62 -41.90
N LEU A 158 2.75 5.02 -41.40
CA LEU A 158 3.68 5.85 -42.15
C LEU A 158 4.20 5.12 -43.38
N ALA A 159 4.70 3.88 -43.22
CA ALA A 159 5.16 3.05 -44.32
C ALA A 159 4.08 2.84 -45.39
N ALA A 160 2.82 2.59 -44.97
CA ALA A 160 1.70 2.49 -45.89
C ALA A 160 1.39 3.82 -46.59
N SER A 161 1.48 4.95 -45.88
CA SER A 161 1.17 6.28 -46.44
C SER A 161 2.23 6.79 -47.43
N THR A 162 3.49 6.39 -47.25
CA THR A 162 4.61 6.79 -48.12
C THR A 162 4.77 5.88 -49.35
N SER A 163 3.91 4.87 -49.48
CA SER A 163 3.89 3.93 -50.61
C SER A 163 3.19 4.51 -51.83
N GLY A 164 3.64 4.12 -53.03
CA GLY A 164 3.06 4.57 -54.30
C GLY A 164 3.02 3.47 -55.36
N PRO A 165 2.36 3.69 -56.51
CA PRO A 165 2.14 2.65 -57.54
C PRO A 165 3.42 1.98 -58.04
N ASP A 166 4.51 2.76 -58.14
CA ASP A 166 5.82 2.28 -58.61
C ASP A 166 6.79 1.92 -57.46
N ARG A 167 6.34 1.97 -56.20
CA ARG A 167 7.21 1.83 -55.02
C ARG A 167 6.61 0.85 -54.02
N ASN A 168 7.17 -0.35 -54.04
CA ASN A 168 6.84 -1.41 -53.08
C ASN A 168 7.75 -1.29 -51.82
N PRO A 169 7.20 -1.01 -50.62
CA PRO A 169 7.96 -0.82 -49.37
C PRO A 169 8.31 -2.18 -48.71
N VAL A 170 9.14 -2.97 -49.40
CA VAL A 170 9.38 -4.37 -49.06
C VAL A 170 10.10 -4.52 -47.73
N TYR A 171 11.10 -3.68 -47.45
CA TYR A 171 11.82 -3.75 -46.19
C TYR A 171 10.96 -3.26 -45.02
N ALA A 172 10.17 -2.19 -45.21
CA ALA A 172 9.24 -1.73 -44.18
C ALA A 172 8.21 -2.81 -43.81
N ALA A 173 7.64 -3.50 -44.80
CA ALA A 173 6.70 -4.59 -44.53
C ALA A 173 7.36 -5.80 -43.86
N ALA A 174 8.59 -6.16 -44.23
CA ALA A 174 9.32 -7.22 -43.56
C ALA A 174 9.60 -6.89 -42.08
N VAL A 175 10.04 -5.66 -41.80
CA VAL A 175 10.25 -5.16 -40.43
C VAL A 175 8.94 -5.14 -39.65
N ALA A 176 7.85 -4.66 -40.26
CA ALA A 176 6.52 -4.64 -39.65
C ALA A 176 6.04 -6.05 -39.25
N VAL A 177 6.24 -7.06 -40.11
CA VAL A 177 5.86 -8.45 -39.81
C VAL A 177 6.67 -9.01 -38.64
N VAL A 178 7.99 -8.82 -38.63
CA VAL A 178 8.85 -9.27 -37.53
C VAL A 178 8.44 -8.61 -36.22
N PHE A 179 8.24 -7.30 -36.23
CA PHE A 179 7.81 -6.57 -35.04
C PHE A 179 6.38 -6.89 -34.62
N SER A 180 5.51 -7.30 -35.52
CA SER A 180 4.16 -7.79 -35.19
C SER A 180 4.21 -9.13 -34.46
N ILE A 181 5.16 -10.01 -34.81
CA ILE A 181 5.40 -11.25 -34.05
C ILE A 181 5.89 -10.92 -32.64
N VAL A 182 6.83 -9.98 -32.52
CA VAL A 182 7.29 -9.49 -31.20
C VAL A 182 6.14 -8.86 -30.42
N ALA A 183 5.30 -8.04 -31.07
CA ALA A 183 4.11 -7.43 -30.46
C ALA A 183 3.16 -8.49 -29.89
N PHE A 184 2.94 -9.58 -30.63
CA PHE A 184 2.08 -10.67 -30.18
C PHE A 184 2.66 -11.38 -28.94
N VAL A 185 3.96 -11.67 -28.93
CA VAL A 185 4.63 -12.25 -27.75
C VAL A 185 4.53 -11.30 -26.54
N LEU A 186 4.80 -10.01 -26.74
CA LEU A 186 4.67 -8.99 -25.70
C LEU A 186 3.22 -8.87 -25.19
N PHE A 187 2.23 -8.98 -26.07
CA PHE A 187 0.82 -8.97 -25.69
C PHE A 187 0.45 -10.17 -24.82
N VAL A 188 0.88 -11.39 -25.19
CA VAL A 188 0.67 -12.59 -24.37
C VAL A 188 1.38 -12.45 -23.02
N MET A 189 2.60 -11.91 -23.00
CA MET A 189 3.34 -11.65 -21.77
C MET A 189 2.63 -10.61 -20.89
N LEU A 190 2.11 -9.53 -21.48
CA LEU A 190 1.31 -8.53 -20.77
C LEU A 190 0.04 -9.14 -20.18
N PHE A 191 -0.66 -9.97 -20.95
CA PHE A 191 -1.85 -10.67 -20.47
C PHE A 191 -1.52 -11.60 -19.29
N TYR A 192 -0.48 -12.42 -19.43
CA TYR A 192 -0.02 -13.33 -18.38
C TYR A 192 0.40 -12.58 -17.12
N THR A 193 1.24 -11.54 -17.26
CA THR A 193 1.69 -10.73 -16.13
C THR A 193 0.54 -10.01 -15.45
N THR A 194 -0.41 -9.46 -16.20
CA THR A 194 -1.61 -8.83 -15.64
C THR A 194 -2.46 -9.83 -14.85
N MET A 195 -2.74 -11.01 -15.43
CA MET A 195 -3.50 -12.07 -14.75
C MET A 195 -2.78 -12.68 -13.56
N HIS A 196 -1.44 -12.68 -13.57
CA HIS A 196 -0.65 -13.15 -12.44
C HIS A 196 -0.63 -12.10 -11.32
N GLN A 197 -0.43 -10.84 -11.67
CA GLN A 197 -0.32 -9.72 -10.71
C GLN A 197 -1.64 -9.37 -10.01
N THR A 198 -2.79 -9.70 -10.59
CA THR A 198 -4.09 -9.55 -9.90
C THR A 198 -4.32 -10.58 -8.80
N ARG A 199 -3.42 -11.56 -8.62
CA ARG A 199 -3.51 -12.50 -7.52
C ARG A 199 -3.18 -11.80 -6.20
N THR A 200 -4.18 -11.73 -5.32
CA THR A 200 -4.06 -11.17 -3.96
C THR A 200 -2.78 -11.57 -3.19
N PRO A 201 -2.32 -12.85 -3.20
CA PRO A 201 -1.09 -13.22 -2.48
C PRO A 201 0.15 -12.44 -2.93
N ILE A 202 0.30 -12.19 -4.23
CA ILE A 202 1.47 -11.50 -4.80
C ILE A 202 1.46 -10.01 -4.43
N ILE A 203 0.27 -9.40 -4.38
CA ILE A 203 0.11 -8.02 -3.93
C ILE A 203 0.54 -7.90 -2.48
N LEU A 204 0.05 -8.80 -1.61
CA LEU A 204 0.39 -8.78 -0.18
C LEU A 204 1.88 -9.02 0.07
N GLU A 205 2.50 -9.94 -0.67
CA GLU A 205 3.95 -10.17 -0.61
C GLU A 205 4.75 -8.94 -1.07
N SER A 206 4.30 -8.26 -2.13
CA SER A 206 4.92 -7.01 -2.55
C SER A 206 4.79 -5.91 -1.50
N ILE A 207 3.64 -5.78 -0.83
CA ILE A 207 3.46 -4.81 0.25
C ILE A 207 4.38 -5.15 1.43
N HIS A 208 4.47 -6.44 1.79
CA HIS A 208 5.38 -6.94 2.80
C HIS A 208 6.84 -6.54 2.52
N ASP A 209 7.34 -6.80 1.32
CA ASP A 209 8.73 -6.53 0.97
C ASP A 209 9.05 -5.03 0.98
N LEU A 210 8.15 -4.20 0.45
CA LEU A 210 8.28 -2.74 0.51
C LEU A 210 8.27 -2.23 1.96
N SER A 211 7.43 -2.82 2.81
CA SER A 211 7.36 -2.48 4.23
C SER A 211 8.64 -2.85 4.97
N ALA A 212 9.21 -4.02 4.66
CA ALA A 212 10.50 -4.46 5.20
C ALA A 212 11.62 -3.50 4.79
N ASP A 213 11.66 -3.09 3.52
CA ASP A 213 12.64 -2.12 3.02
C ASP A 213 12.45 -0.73 3.65
N ALA A 214 11.21 -0.24 3.77
CA ALA A 214 10.88 1.01 4.45
C ALA A 214 11.33 0.97 5.91
N ARG A 215 11.13 -0.18 6.59
CA ARG A 215 11.58 -0.38 7.96
C ARG A 215 13.09 -0.30 8.10
N ILE A 216 13.86 -0.88 7.17
CA ILE A 216 15.33 -0.77 7.19
C ILE A 216 15.76 0.69 7.11
N ARG A 217 15.12 1.49 6.24
CA ARG A 217 15.40 2.93 6.13
C ARG A 217 15.00 3.68 7.40
N GLN A 218 13.82 3.39 7.96
CA GLN A 218 13.34 3.97 9.21
C GLN A 218 14.27 3.66 10.37
N GLN A 219 14.72 2.41 10.52
CA GLN A 219 15.67 2.00 11.56
C GLN A 219 16.99 2.76 11.47
N ARG A 220 17.54 2.94 10.25
CA ARG A 220 18.75 3.74 10.04
C ARG A 220 18.55 5.19 10.46
N TRP A 221 17.40 5.77 10.12
CA TRP A 221 17.01 7.13 10.53
C TRP A 221 16.89 7.24 12.06
N MET A 222 16.26 6.26 12.71
CA MET A 222 16.09 6.21 14.17
C MET A 222 17.39 6.07 14.96
N LYS A 223 18.49 5.57 14.37
CA LYS A 223 19.79 5.52 15.06
C LYS A 223 20.27 6.91 15.50
N ALA A 224 19.82 7.97 14.82
CA ALA A 224 20.15 9.35 15.16
C ALA A 224 19.23 9.97 16.22
N THR A 225 18.26 9.23 16.76
CA THR A 225 17.33 9.68 17.80
C THR A 225 17.59 8.97 19.12
N ALA A 226 16.92 9.41 20.20
CA ALA A 226 16.89 8.79 21.51
C ALA A 226 15.52 8.15 21.78
N PRO A 227 15.44 7.07 22.59
CA PRO A 227 14.19 6.35 22.88
C PRO A 227 13.27 7.07 23.88
N ALA A 228 13.84 7.92 24.74
CA ALA A 228 13.14 8.57 25.85
C ALA A 228 13.77 9.94 26.15
N PRO A 229 12.99 10.88 26.70
CA PRO A 229 13.49 12.20 27.11
C PRO A 229 14.50 12.09 28.25
N ARG A 230 15.47 13.01 28.27
CA ARG A 230 16.49 13.08 29.34
C ARG A 230 16.28 14.25 30.28
N PHE A 231 15.61 15.29 29.81
CA PHE A 231 15.50 16.57 30.51
C PHE A 231 14.03 16.90 30.80
N GLU A 232 13.31 15.97 31.43
CA GLU A 232 11.92 16.20 31.87
C GLU A 232 11.80 17.29 32.95
N ASP A 233 12.92 17.65 33.59
CA ASP A 233 13.05 18.72 34.58
C ASP A 233 13.45 20.07 33.97
N ALA A 234 13.41 20.21 32.64
CA ALA A 234 13.79 21.44 31.96
C ALA A 234 12.96 22.65 32.45
N PRO A 235 13.59 23.84 32.61
CA PRO A 235 12.89 25.06 33.03
C PRO A 235 11.72 25.44 32.12
N VAL A 236 11.83 25.17 30.82
CA VAL A 236 10.81 25.43 29.82
C VAL A 236 10.45 24.14 29.10
N ILE A 237 9.16 23.80 29.11
CA ILE A 237 8.56 22.72 28.32
C ILE A 237 7.48 23.34 27.45
N ALA A 238 7.80 23.58 26.17
CA ALA A 238 6.93 24.29 25.24
C ALA A 238 6.37 23.35 24.16
N PRO A 239 5.04 23.25 23.99
CA PRO A 239 4.46 22.46 22.92
C PRO A 239 4.61 23.18 21.58
N VAL A 240 5.10 22.46 20.57
CA VAL A 240 5.09 22.92 19.18
C VAL A 240 3.86 22.37 18.50
N ARG A 241 3.09 23.25 17.87
CA ARG A 241 1.80 22.92 17.24
C ARG A 241 1.89 23.09 15.74
N ALA A 242 1.30 22.16 15.00
CA ALA A 242 1.27 22.24 13.54
C ALA A 242 0.44 23.42 13.04
N GLU A 243 0.95 24.13 12.03
CA GLU A 243 0.21 25.17 11.32
C GLU A 243 -0.58 24.65 10.11
N THR A 244 -0.27 23.44 9.66
CA THR A 244 -0.87 22.81 8.48
C THR A 244 -1.24 21.36 8.76
N THR A 245 -2.27 20.88 8.04
CA THR A 245 -2.77 19.51 8.15
C THR A 245 -2.07 18.58 7.17
N GLY A 246 -1.82 17.33 7.56
CA GLY A 246 -1.34 16.28 6.66
C GLY A 246 -0.69 15.12 7.39
N PHE A 247 -0.26 14.12 6.63
CA PHE A 247 0.54 13.01 7.12
C PHE A 247 2.01 13.39 7.19
N VAL A 248 2.67 13.02 8.28
CA VAL A 248 4.09 13.29 8.49
C VAL A 248 4.92 12.30 7.66
N MET A 249 5.57 12.78 6.60
CA MET A 249 6.30 11.89 5.67
C MET A 249 7.82 11.92 5.87
N HIS A 250 8.35 13.06 6.34
CA HIS A 250 9.77 13.23 6.58
C HIS A 250 10.01 14.16 7.76
N ILE A 251 11.07 13.88 8.50
CA ILE A 251 11.60 14.74 9.57
C ILE A 251 13.10 14.87 9.32
N ASP A 252 13.53 16.08 9.01
CA ASP A 252 14.94 16.40 8.77
C ASP A 252 15.71 16.49 10.09
N LEU A 253 16.24 15.35 10.55
CA LEU A 253 17.03 15.28 11.77
C LEU A 253 18.34 16.06 11.66
N GLU A 254 18.90 16.26 10.46
CA GLU A 254 20.15 16.98 10.29
C GLU A 254 19.95 18.47 10.51
N ALA A 255 18.92 19.05 9.90
CA ALA A 255 18.53 20.45 10.11
C ALA A 255 18.26 20.74 11.61
N LEU A 256 17.54 19.85 12.30
CA LEU A 256 17.27 20.01 13.73
C LEU A 256 18.53 19.92 14.58
N ASN A 257 19.41 18.96 14.29
CA ASN A 257 20.69 18.84 14.98
C ASN A 257 21.58 20.07 14.77
N GLN A 258 21.56 20.69 13.59
CA GLN A 258 22.31 21.93 13.35
C GLN A 258 21.84 23.07 14.26
N VAL A 259 20.52 23.22 14.45
CA VAL A 259 19.97 24.23 15.36
C VAL A 259 20.33 23.90 16.81
N LEU A 260 20.17 22.65 17.22
CA LEU A 260 20.51 22.19 18.57
C LEU A 260 21.98 22.44 18.94
N ARG A 261 22.93 22.36 18.00
CA ARG A 261 24.35 22.68 18.25
C ARG A 261 24.60 24.13 18.67
N SER A 262 23.66 25.03 18.39
CA SER A 262 23.71 26.44 18.77
C SER A 262 22.84 26.78 19.98
N CYS A 263 22.27 25.76 20.62
CA CYS A 263 21.39 25.81 21.79
C CYS A 263 22.12 25.24 23.02
N GLY A 264 21.50 25.30 24.21
CA GLY A 264 22.05 24.74 25.44
C GLY A 264 22.24 23.23 25.37
N GLU A 265 23.18 22.69 26.15
CA GLU A 265 23.49 21.25 26.18
C GLU A 265 22.31 20.39 26.69
N ARG A 266 21.39 21.00 27.45
CA ARG A 266 20.18 20.36 27.99
C ARG A 266 18.92 20.60 27.13
N ASP A 267 19.03 21.26 25.98
CA ASP A 267 17.89 21.49 25.11
C ASP A 267 17.62 20.25 24.24
N GLU A 268 16.39 19.72 24.26
CA GLU A 268 15.98 18.55 23.48
C GLU A 268 14.59 18.73 22.84
N ILE A 269 14.33 17.96 21.77
CA ILE A 269 13.03 17.90 21.09
C ILE A 269 12.44 16.51 21.32
N VAL A 270 11.22 16.46 21.86
CA VAL A 270 10.46 15.24 22.11
C VAL A 270 9.31 15.15 21.12
N PHE A 271 9.44 14.30 20.10
CA PHE A 271 8.39 14.10 19.11
C PHE A 271 7.17 13.45 19.78
N ARG A 272 5.99 14.07 19.58
CA ARG A 272 4.69 13.53 20.00
C ARG A 272 3.94 12.88 18.83
N ILE A 273 4.57 12.88 17.66
CA ILE A 273 4.10 12.27 16.41
C ILE A 273 5.09 11.20 15.97
N CYS A 274 4.60 10.25 15.19
CA CYS A 274 5.43 9.30 14.47
C CYS A 274 5.39 9.61 12.97
N ILE A 275 6.37 9.09 12.24
CA ILE A 275 6.26 9.08 10.77
C ILE A 275 5.00 8.29 10.38
N GLY A 276 4.25 8.81 9.42
CA GLY A 276 2.96 8.28 8.99
C GLY A 276 1.76 8.78 9.79
N SER A 277 1.96 9.46 10.93
CA SER A 277 0.85 10.02 11.70
C SER A 277 0.15 11.15 10.94
N TYR A 278 -1.18 11.16 10.97
CA TYR A 278 -1.96 12.32 10.55
C TYR A 278 -1.91 13.41 11.62
N VAL A 279 -1.66 14.64 11.21
CA VAL A 279 -1.60 15.81 12.09
C VAL A 279 -2.64 16.82 11.62
N ALA A 280 -3.53 17.23 12.53
CA ALA A 280 -4.51 18.27 12.28
C ALA A 280 -3.98 19.67 12.66
N TYR A 281 -4.74 20.70 12.27
CA TYR A 281 -4.40 22.07 12.58
C TYR A 281 -4.36 22.26 14.10
N HIS A 282 -3.24 22.78 14.60
CA HIS A 282 -2.93 22.97 16.03
C HIS A 282 -2.75 21.70 16.87
N ASP A 283 -2.63 20.52 16.27
CA ASP A 283 -2.17 19.34 17.00
C ASP A 283 -0.72 19.54 17.47
N THR A 284 -0.39 19.01 18.65
CA THR A 284 0.97 19.05 19.18
C THR A 284 1.83 18.05 18.41
N ILE A 285 2.86 18.54 17.72
CA ILE A 285 3.80 17.70 16.96
C ILE A 285 5.01 17.29 17.79
N ALA A 286 5.44 18.15 18.70
CA ALA A 286 6.52 17.85 19.63
C ALA A 286 6.42 18.74 20.86
N GLU A 287 7.21 18.40 21.86
CA GLU A 287 7.55 19.27 22.98
C GLU A 287 9.02 19.63 22.89
N VAL A 288 9.33 20.91 23.11
CA VAL A 288 10.71 21.38 23.27
C VAL A 288 10.98 21.52 24.75
N HIS A 289 11.99 20.80 25.23
CA HIS A 289 12.53 20.98 26.57
C HIS A 289 13.76 21.89 26.42
N ALA A 290 13.74 23.05 27.06
CA ALA A 290 14.81 24.03 26.91
C ALA A 290 15.15 24.74 28.22
N GLU A 291 16.38 25.26 28.29
CA GLU A 291 16.83 26.09 29.41
C GLU A 291 16.23 27.50 29.40
N THR A 292 15.82 27.99 28.22
CA THR A 292 15.29 29.35 28.03
C THR A 292 14.14 29.40 27.04
N ASP A 293 13.25 30.39 27.19
CA ASP A 293 12.14 30.63 26.25
C ASP A 293 12.65 30.94 24.83
N GLU A 294 13.77 31.67 24.70
CA GLU A 294 14.37 31.99 23.40
C GLU A 294 14.83 30.74 22.65
N ALA A 295 15.43 29.77 23.36
CA ALA A 295 15.81 28.49 22.78
C ALA A 295 14.58 27.66 22.38
N ALA A 296 13.53 27.66 23.22
CA ALA A 296 12.28 26.99 22.93
C ALA A 296 11.60 27.53 21.65
N GLU A 297 11.53 28.85 21.49
CA GLU A 297 10.97 29.48 20.29
C GLU A 297 11.76 29.15 19.03
N ARG A 298 13.10 29.21 19.11
CA ARG A 298 13.99 28.90 17.97
C ARG A 298 13.86 27.44 17.52
N LEU A 299 13.84 26.50 18.46
CA LEU A 299 13.66 25.08 18.15
C LEU A 299 12.27 24.78 17.60
N GLY A 300 11.23 25.45 18.14
CA GLY A 300 9.87 25.33 17.61
C GLY A 300 9.74 25.78 16.15
N GLN A 301 10.37 26.90 15.79
CA GLN A 301 10.40 27.37 14.39
C GLN A 301 11.18 26.42 13.47
N ALA A 302 12.32 25.91 13.93
CA ALA A 302 13.11 24.93 13.17
C ALA A 302 12.33 23.63 12.94
N LEU A 303 11.59 23.19 13.95
CA LEU A 303 10.76 21.99 13.87
C LEU A 303 9.66 22.10 12.80
N GLU A 304 8.95 23.24 12.76
CA GLU A 304 7.88 23.43 11.77
C GLU A 304 8.40 23.37 10.33
N LEU A 305 9.64 23.80 10.09
CA LEU A 305 10.30 23.73 8.78
C LEU A 305 10.89 22.35 8.47
N ALA A 306 11.32 21.60 9.49
CA ALA A 306 11.97 20.30 9.34
C ALA A 306 10.98 19.14 9.16
N VAL A 307 9.70 19.33 9.54
CA VAL A 307 8.65 18.31 9.41
C VAL A 307 7.90 18.50 8.11
N SER A 308 8.10 17.61 7.14
CA SER A 308 7.31 17.60 5.91
C SER A 308 5.95 16.93 6.13
N ARG A 309 4.91 17.51 5.51
CA ARG A 309 3.55 17.01 5.60
C ARG A 309 2.94 16.91 4.21
N GLU A 310 2.30 15.79 3.94
CA GLU A 310 1.67 15.51 2.65
C GLU A 310 0.19 15.12 2.83
N ARG A 311 -0.60 15.23 1.77
CA ARG A 311 -2.03 14.87 1.83
C ARG A 311 -2.28 13.36 1.79
N LEU A 312 -1.36 12.61 1.18
CA LEU A 312 -1.43 11.17 0.98
C LEU A 312 -0.17 10.55 1.57
N ARG A 313 -0.30 9.31 2.07
CA ARG A 313 0.85 8.51 2.50
C ARG A 313 1.44 7.77 1.30
N ASN A 314 2.73 7.49 1.34
CA ASN A 314 3.43 6.67 0.36
C ASN A 314 4.54 5.84 1.05
N VAL A 315 4.64 4.55 0.70
CA VAL A 315 5.64 3.59 1.21
C VAL A 315 7.04 3.83 0.64
N ASP A 316 7.18 4.54 -0.48
CA ASP A 316 8.50 4.86 -1.06
C ASP A 316 9.42 5.60 -0.06
N HIS A 317 8.83 6.22 0.97
CA HIS A 317 9.52 6.88 2.05
C HIS A 317 9.88 5.93 3.21
N ILE A 318 10.04 6.48 4.42
CA ILE A 318 10.49 5.78 5.63
C ILE A 318 9.32 5.32 6.53
N ASP A 319 8.10 5.28 6.00
CA ASP A 319 6.88 4.91 6.71
C ASP A 319 6.57 3.41 6.55
N ALA A 320 7.17 2.59 7.42
CA ALA A 320 6.88 1.15 7.46
C ALA A 320 5.47 0.82 7.99
N GLY A 321 4.89 1.71 8.81
CA GLY A 321 3.56 1.52 9.38
C GLY A 321 2.46 1.52 8.31
N TYR A 322 2.66 2.27 7.22
CA TYR A 322 1.66 2.33 6.16
C TYR A 322 1.43 0.98 5.46
N GLY A 323 2.49 0.22 5.21
CA GLY A 323 2.34 -1.11 4.62
C GLY A 323 1.73 -2.14 5.58
N VAL A 324 1.92 -1.97 6.89
CA VAL A 324 1.19 -2.75 7.91
C VAL A 324 -0.30 -2.45 7.84
N GLU A 325 -0.68 -1.17 7.78
CA GLU A 325 -2.08 -0.75 7.66
C GLU A 325 -2.73 -1.27 6.38
N GLU A 326 -1.99 -1.38 5.28
CA GLU A 326 -2.53 -1.89 4.02
C GLU A 326 -2.70 -3.43 4.04
N LEU A 327 -1.77 -4.15 4.67
CA LEU A 327 -1.96 -5.58 4.96
C LEU A 327 -3.14 -5.78 5.92
N TYR A 328 -3.28 -4.92 6.92
CA TYR A 328 -4.40 -4.90 7.86
C TYR A 328 -5.72 -4.68 7.13
N ASP A 329 -5.85 -3.64 6.31
CA ASP A 329 -7.08 -3.31 5.60
C ASP A 329 -7.52 -4.45 4.68
N SER A 330 -6.57 -5.06 3.97
CA SER A 330 -6.85 -6.26 3.15
C SER A 330 -7.27 -7.45 4.01
N GLY A 331 -6.60 -7.69 5.15
CA GLY A 331 -6.92 -8.77 6.07
C GLY A 331 -8.27 -8.61 6.73
N TRP A 332 -8.56 -7.41 7.25
CA TRP A 332 -9.81 -7.02 7.89
C TRP A 332 -10.98 -7.08 6.91
N THR A 333 -10.81 -6.56 5.69
CA THR A 333 -11.85 -6.61 4.65
C THR A 333 -12.19 -8.06 4.29
N ALA A 334 -11.18 -8.92 4.12
CA ALA A 334 -11.40 -10.33 3.83
C ALA A 334 -11.98 -11.10 5.03
N ALA A 335 -11.64 -10.73 6.27
CA ALA A 335 -12.12 -11.40 7.48
C ALA A 335 -13.56 -10.99 7.87
N SER A 336 -13.94 -9.73 7.63
CA SER A 336 -15.22 -9.15 8.07
C SER A 336 -16.44 -9.55 7.25
N SER A 337 -16.25 -10.21 6.09
CA SER A 337 -17.35 -10.60 5.20
C SER A 337 -17.28 -12.08 4.84
N ALA A 338 -18.38 -12.79 5.07
CA ALA A 338 -18.56 -14.19 4.67
C ALA A 338 -18.54 -14.40 3.14
N LYS A 339 -18.54 -13.32 2.34
CA LYS A 339 -18.49 -13.41 0.87
C LYS A 339 -17.07 -13.52 0.32
N HIS A 340 -16.05 -13.14 1.09
CA HIS A 340 -14.66 -13.16 0.64
C HIS A 340 -14.00 -14.51 0.91
N THR A 341 -13.03 -14.88 0.07
CA THR A 341 -12.27 -16.11 0.26
C THR A 341 -11.37 -15.95 1.49
N PRO A 342 -11.40 -16.88 2.48
CA PRO A 342 -10.59 -16.77 3.69
C PRO A 342 -9.08 -16.77 3.41
N LEU A 343 -8.66 -17.29 2.25
CA LEU A 343 -7.27 -17.31 1.82
C LEU A 343 -6.64 -15.91 1.75
N ALA A 344 -7.39 -14.87 1.38
CA ALA A 344 -6.88 -13.50 1.35
C ALA A 344 -6.53 -13.00 2.77
N ALA A 345 -7.43 -13.24 3.74
CA ALA A 345 -7.18 -12.91 5.14
C ALA A 345 -6.01 -13.72 5.72
N ILE A 346 -5.93 -15.03 5.42
CA ILE A 346 -4.82 -15.89 5.86
C ILE A 346 -3.48 -15.35 5.33
N ASN A 347 -3.40 -14.98 4.06
CA ASN A 347 -2.15 -14.42 3.50
C ASN A 347 -1.77 -13.09 4.16
N ALA A 348 -2.73 -12.22 4.47
CA ALA A 348 -2.45 -10.99 5.21
C ALA A 348 -1.90 -11.30 6.62
N ILE A 349 -2.53 -12.23 7.34
CA ILE A 349 -2.08 -12.68 8.67
C ILE A 349 -0.66 -13.26 8.61
N VAL A 350 -0.34 -14.08 7.61
CA VAL A 350 1.01 -14.65 7.44
C VAL A 350 2.07 -13.57 7.19
N ASN A 351 1.76 -12.57 6.35
CA ASN A 351 2.68 -11.45 6.11
C ASN A 351 2.86 -10.59 7.37
N LEU A 352 1.77 -10.25 8.07
CA LEU A 352 1.81 -9.51 9.34
C LEU A 352 2.60 -10.28 10.41
N ARG A 353 2.45 -11.60 10.49
CA ARG A 353 3.22 -12.47 11.38
C ARG A 353 4.72 -12.39 11.09
N ASP A 354 5.13 -12.44 9.82
CA ASP A 354 6.55 -12.35 9.46
C ASP A 354 7.13 -10.98 9.82
N LEU A 355 6.40 -9.89 9.55
CA LEU A 355 6.80 -8.54 9.97
C LEU A 355 6.92 -8.42 11.49
N LEU A 356 5.96 -8.96 12.25
CA LEU A 356 6.01 -9.00 13.71
C LEU A 356 7.21 -9.79 14.22
N ALA A 357 7.50 -10.95 13.62
CA ALA A 357 8.67 -11.75 13.96
C ALA A 357 9.98 -11.00 13.71
N ARG A 358 10.09 -10.26 12.60
CA ARG A 358 11.28 -9.50 12.23
C ARG A 358 11.48 -8.26 13.11
N TRP A 359 10.40 -7.55 13.43
CA TRP A 359 10.48 -6.22 14.06
C TRP A 359 10.27 -6.26 15.56
N GLY A 360 9.69 -7.33 16.09
CA GLY A 360 9.45 -7.50 17.51
C GLY A 360 10.61 -8.11 18.30
N GLU A 361 11.58 -8.74 17.62
CA GLU A 361 12.76 -9.37 18.25
C GLU A 361 13.89 -8.37 18.54
N THR A 362 14.04 -7.34 17.71
CA THR A 362 15.21 -6.44 17.76
C THR A 362 14.84 -5.08 18.31
N ARG A 363 15.41 -4.70 19.46
CA ARG A 363 15.37 -3.30 19.92
C ARG A 363 16.25 -2.45 19.01
N ILE A 364 15.69 -1.40 18.42
CA ILE A 364 16.44 -0.49 17.56
C ILE A 364 17.52 0.20 18.41
N GLU A 365 18.79 0.08 18.00
CA GLU A 365 19.92 0.77 18.62
C GLU A 365 19.85 2.28 18.34
N GLN A 366 19.08 2.98 19.16
CA GLN A 366 18.98 4.44 19.18
C GLN A 366 20.16 5.04 19.96
N SER A 367 20.58 6.25 19.61
CA SER A 367 21.67 6.95 20.28
C SER A 367 21.18 7.56 21.61
N PRO A 368 21.66 7.07 22.78
CA PRO A 368 21.23 7.60 24.08
C PRO A 368 21.69 9.03 24.32
N THR A 369 22.66 9.52 23.54
CA THR A 369 23.19 10.88 23.62
C THR A 369 22.45 11.86 22.70
N SER A 370 21.56 11.38 21.82
CA SER A 370 20.80 12.26 20.94
C SER A 370 19.89 13.19 21.74
N ARG A 371 19.68 14.40 21.22
CA ARG A 371 18.75 15.41 21.76
C ARG A 371 17.44 15.46 20.96
N LEU A 372 17.24 14.47 20.08
CA LEU A 372 16.02 14.27 19.31
C LEU A 372 15.39 12.97 19.78
N VAL A 373 14.26 13.04 20.50
CA VAL A 373 13.62 11.90 21.15
C VAL A 373 12.45 11.43 20.30
N TYR A 374 12.53 10.21 19.79
CA TYR A 374 11.52 9.61 18.92
C TYR A 374 11.20 8.19 19.41
N THR A 375 9.92 7.95 19.69
CA THR A 375 9.41 6.64 20.10
C THR A 375 8.87 5.89 18.88
N ASP A 376 9.26 4.62 18.75
CA ASP A 376 8.78 3.75 17.68
C ASP A 376 7.37 3.26 17.97
N ASN A 377 6.45 3.42 17.01
CA ASN A 377 5.07 2.94 17.10
C ASN A 377 4.76 1.77 16.16
N VAL A 378 5.66 1.41 15.25
CA VAL A 378 5.37 0.39 14.23
C VAL A 378 5.05 -0.99 14.83
N PRO A 379 5.73 -1.47 15.88
CA PRO A 379 5.35 -2.71 16.53
C PRO A 379 3.92 -2.71 17.11
N ALA A 380 3.46 -1.58 17.66
CA ALA A 380 2.11 -1.43 18.18
C ALA A 380 1.05 -1.44 17.05
N ILE A 381 1.35 -0.81 15.91
CA ILE A 381 0.47 -0.88 14.74
C ILE A 381 0.28 -2.34 14.26
N LEU A 382 1.33 -3.15 14.32
CA LEU A 382 1.26 -4.58 13.94
C LEU A 382 0.39 -5.42 14.88
N THR A 383 0.52 -5.22 16.19
CA THR A 383 -0.26 -5.93 17.19
C THR A 383 -1.73 -5.52 17.13
N ASP A 384 -2.01 -4.22 17.00
CA ASP A 384 -3.36 -3.67 16.79
C ASP A 384 -4.01 -4.20 15.52
N ALA A 385 -3.25 -4.34 14.42
CA ALA A 385 -3.72 -4.92 13.17
C ALA A 385 -4.20 -6.38 13.34
N LEU A 386 -3.40 -7.21 14.02
CA LEU A 386 -3.74 -8.61 14.27
C LEU A 386 -4.93 -8.74 15.24
N GLU A 387 -4.98 -7.94 16.32
CA GLU A 387 -6.12 -7.90 17.25
C GLU A 387 -7.41 -7.54 16.49
N SER A 388 -7.32 -6.53 15.63
CA SER A 388 -8.47 -6.11 14.82
C SER A 388 -8.91 -7.23 13.88
N ILE A 389 -8.02 -7.85 13.11
CA ILE A 389 -8.40 -8.97 12.21
C ILE A 389 -9.06 -10.12 13.01
N LEU A 390 -8.53 -10.46 14.19
CA LEU A 390 -9.12 -11.47 15.08
C LEU A 390 -10.55 -11.09 15.48
N ARG A 391 -10.79 -9.83 15.84
CA ARG A 391 -12.12 -9.32 16.18
C ARG A 391 -13.08 -9.42 15.00
N ALA A 392 -12.70 -8.94 13.83
CA ALA A 392 -13.52 -9.07 12.61
C ALA A 392 -13.85 -10.53 12.29
N ALA A 393 -12.85 -11.41 12.37
CA ALA A 393 -13.05 -12.84 12.13
C ALA A 393 -14.01 -13.47 13.15
N SER A 394 -13.94 -13.08 14.41
CA SER A 394 -14.87 -13.55 15.45
C SER A 394 -16.30 -13.05 15.21
N GLU A 395 -16.47 -11.76 14.91
CA GLU A 395 -17.78 -11.16 14.62
C GLU A 395 -18.43 -11.79 13.37
N ALA A 396 -17.62 -12.14 12.35
CA ALA A 396 -18.04 -12.88 11.16
C ALA A 396 -18.24 -14.38 11.40
N ARG A 397 -17.96 -14.88 12.61
CA ARG A 397 -18.01 -16.31 13.00
C ARG A 397 -17.12 -17.22 12.14
N HIS A 398 -15.89 -16.79 11.88
CA HIS A 398 -14.88 -17.54 11.11
C HIS A 398 -13.84 -18.18 12.05
N PRO A 399 -14.11 -19.37 12.64
CA PRO A 399 -13.23 -19.97 13.65
C PRO A 399 -11.83 -20.31 13.10
N ARG A 400 -11.73 -20.67 11.81
CA ARG A 400 -10.46 -20.93 11.14
C ARG A 400 -9.58 -19.68 11.07
N LEU A 401 -10.14 -18.52 10.75
CA LEU A 401 -9.36 -17.27 10.71
C LEU A 401 -8.92 -16.84 12.11
N CYS A 402 -9.79 -17.02 13.11
CA CYS A 402 -9.41 -16.78 14.50
C CYS A 402 -8.23 -17.66 14.92
N ALA A 403 -8.26 -18.95 14.56
CA ALA A 403 -7.17 -19.88 14.81
C ALA A 403 -5.86 -19.43 14.16
N GLU A 404 -5.89 -18.98 12.91
CA GLU A 404 -4.68 -18.51 12.21
C GLU A 404 -4.07 -17.25 12.85
N VAL A 405 -4.89 -16.31 13.35
CA VAL A 405 -4.35 -15.18 14.12
C VAL A 405 -3.73 -15.65 15.44
N LEU A 406 -4.40 -16.53 16.19
CA LEU A 406 -3.86 -17.07 17.45
C LEU A 406 -2.53 -17.80 17.24
N LYS A 407 -2.42 -18.60 16.17
CA LYS A 407 -1.15 -19.25 15.76
C LYS A 407 -0.07 -18.24 15.41
N ALA A 408 -0.42 -17.13 14.76
CA ALA A 408 0.53 -16.07 14.46
C ALA A 408 1.06 -15.40 15.74
N LEU A 409 0.19 -15.13 16.71
CA LEU A 409 0.56 -14.57 18.00
C LEU A 409 1.41 -15.56 18.82
N SER A 410 0.98 -16.81 18.97
CA SER A 410 1.70 -17.83 19.74
C SER A 410 3.09 -18.11 19.16
N ALA A 411 3.22 -18.21 17.84
CA ALA A 411 4.49 -18.53 17.19
C ALA A 411 5.52 -17.39 17.25
N THR A 412 5.11 -16.16 17.57
CA THR A 412 6.00 -15.01 17.71
C THR A 412 6.30 -14.66 19.16
N PHE A 413 5.39 -14.99 20.09
CA PHE A 413 5.40 -14.56 21.50
C PHE A 413 6.78 -14.62 22.18
N GLU A 414 7.44 -15.80 22.22
CA GLU A 414 8.71 -15.98 22.93
C GLU A 414 9.87 -15.17 22.33
N ARG A 415 9.75 -14.75 21.07
CA ARG A 415 10.78 -13.97 20.36
C ARG A 415 10.62 -12.46 20.57
N LEU A 416 9.46 -12.01 21.06
CA LEU A 416 9.19 -10.58 21.24
C LEU A 416 9.85 -10.05 22.51
N THR A 417 10.16 -8.75 22.50
CA THR A 417 10.55 -8.02 23.72
C THR A 417 9.46 -8.06 24.79
N ASP A 418 9.85 -7.95 26.08
CA ASP A 418 8.91 -8.00 27.21
C ASP A 418 7.70 -7.05 27.10
N PRO A 419 7.83 -5.78 26.65
CA PRO A 419 6.68 -4.90 26.48
C PRO A 419 5.67 -5.44 25.45
N LEU A 420 6.17 -5.98 24.34
CA LEU A 420 5.33 -6.57 23.30
C LEU A 420 4.71 -7.89 23.76
N GLN A 421 5.42 -8.70 24.55
CA GLN A 421 4.83 -9.90 25.16
C GLN A 421 3.64 -9.56 26.07
N GLN A 422 3.77 -8.51 26.89
CA GLN A 422 2.67 -8.03 27.75
C GLN A 422 1.47 -7.56 26.92
N GLU A 423 1.75 -6.87 25.80
CA GLU A 423 0.71 -6.42 24.89
C GLU A 423 -0.02 -7.60 24.22
N LEU A 424 0.72 -8.58 23.68
CA LEU A 424 0.14 -9.80 23.10
C LEU A 424 -0.66 -10.60 24.12
N GLU A 425 -0.15 -10.75 25.34
CA GLU A 425 -0.87 -11.40 26.43
C GLU A 425 -2.21 -10.71 26.69
N ALA A 426 -2.22 -9.37 26.73
CA ALA A 426 -3.45 -8.61 26.91
C ALA A 426 -4.43 -8.79 25.73
N ILE A 427 -3.93 -8.82 24.49
CA ILE A 427 -4.74 -9.09 23.28
C ILE A 427 -5.39 -10.47 23.36
N ILE A 428 -4.61 -11.51 23.69
CA ILE A 428 -5.09 -12.89 23.82
C ILE A 428 -6.21 -12.97 24.86
N LEU A 429 -5.99 -12.37 26.04
CA LEU A 429 -6.98 -12.38 27.13
C LEU A 429 -8.26 -11.61 26.76
N ARG A 430 -8.15 -10.46 26.07
CA ARG A 430 -9.32 -9.73 25.53
C ARG A 430 -10.09 -10.52 24.49
N ALA A 431 -9.40 -11.38 23.73
CA ALA A 431 -10.02 -12.20 22.70
C ALA A 431 -10.73 -13.45 23.24
N LEU A 432 -10.37 -13.97 24.42
CA LEU A 432 -10.97 -15.20 24.97
C LEU A 432 -12.52 -15.21 24.97
N PRO A 433 -13.22 -14.16 25.46
CA PRO A 433 -14.68 -14.13 25.43
C PRO A 433 -15.27 -14.13 24.01
N LEU A 434 -14.53 -13.60 23.03
CA LEU A 434 -14.92 -13.59 21.63
C LEU A 434 -14.82 -14.98 20.99
N LEU A 435 -13.95 -15.84 21.52
CA LEU A 435 -13.68 -17.17 21.00
C LEU A 435 -14.61 -18.24 21.58
N THR A 436 -15.06 -18.07 22.83
CA THR A 436 -16.00 -19.00 23.48
C THR A 436 -17.38 -19.00 22.82
N GLY A 437 -17.79 -17.86 22.24
CA GLY A 437 -19.05 -17.73 21.50
C GLY A 437 -19.04 -18.33 20.08
N LEU A 438 -17.91 -18.85 19.60
CA LEU A 438 -17.78 -19.40 18.25
C LEU A 438 -18.17 -20.89 18.18
N PRO A 439 -18.71 -21.37 17.04
CA PRO A 439 -18.89 -22.80 16.81
C PRO A 439 -17.59 -23.56 17.06
N LEU A 440 -17.66 -24.75 17.68
CA LEU A 440 -16.49 -25.59 17.87
C LEU A 440 -15.80 -25.88 16.53
N ALA A 441 -14.50 -25.68 16.49
CA ALA A 441 -13.67 -26.02 15.36
C ALA A 441 -12.31 -26.50 15.88
N ALA A 442 -11.89 -27.67 15.42
CA ALA A 442 -10.61 -28.29 15.83
C ALA A 442 -9.43 -27.32 15.67
N ASP A 443 -9.41 -26.52 14.59
CA ASP A 443 -8.36 -25.54 14.35
C ASP A 443 -8.23 -24.51 15.49
N THR A 444 -9.34 -24.04 16.05
CA THR A 444 -9.33 -23.05 17.15
C THR A 444 -8.92 -23.69 18.46
N GLU A 445 -9.27 -24.95 18.70
CA GLU A 445 -8.85 -25.68 19.90
C GLU A 445 -7.34 -25.92 19.92
N VAL A 446 -6.78 -26.37 18.79
CA VAL A 446 -5.33 -26.54 18.62
C VAL A 446 -4.62 -25.20 18.82
N ALA A 447 -5.15 -24.12 18.24
CA ALA A 447 -4.54 -22.79 18.41
C ALA A 447 -4.58 -22.31 19.88
N LEU A 448 -5.66 -22.57 20.61
CA LEU A 448 -5.74 -22.23 22.04
C LEU A 448 -4.80 -23.10 22.89
N GLU A 449 -4.60 -24.36 22.53
CA GLU A 449 -3.61 -25.24 23.18
C GLU A 449 -2.18 -24.71 22.98
N GLU A 450 -1.83 -24.32 21.76
CA GLU A 450 -0.54 -23.71 21.45
C GLU A 450 -0.32 -22.42 22.25
N VAL A 451 -1.36 -21.58 22.37
CA VAL A 451 -1.31 -20.35 23.18
C VAL A 451 -1.09 -20.67 24.66
N GLU A 452 -1.83 -21.63 25.21
CA GLU A 452 -1.68 -22.07 26.60
C GLU A 452 -0.25 -22.55 26.88
N GLU A 453 0.29 -23.39 26.00
CA GLU A 453 1.64 -23.95 26.12
C GLU A 453 2.71 -22.84 26.09
N VAL A 454 2.59 -21.91 25.13
CA VAL A 454 3.53 -20.80 24.97
C VAL A 454 3.49 -19.84 26.17
N LEU A 455 2.29 -19.50 26.67
CA LEU A 455 2.17 -18.66 27.86
C LEU A 455 2.77 -19.35 29.09
N SER A 456 2.58 -20.67 29.23
CA SER A 456 3.18 -21.45 30.30
C SER A 456 4.72 -21.45 30.22
N ARG A 457 5.27 -21.69 29.03
CA ARG A 457 6.73 -21.65 28.79
C ARG A 457 7.34 -20.27 29.05
N ALA A 458 6.62 -19.21 28.72
CA ALA A 458 7.03 -17.82 28.99
C ALA A 458 6.80 -17.36 30.46
N GLY A 459 6.36 -18.27 31.35
CA GLY A 459 6.13 -17.97 32.76
C GLY A 459 4.87 -17.14 33.05
N ARG A 460 3.95 -17.01 32.09
CA ARG A 460 2.64 -16.34 32.23
C ARG A 460 1.56 -17.30 32.73
N THR A 461 1.82 -17.93 33.88
CA THR A 461 1.01 -19.04 34.41
C THR A 461 -0.46 -18.66 34.68
N ALA A 462 -0.72 -17.45 35.16
CA ALA A 462 -2.09 -16.97 35.39
C ALA A 462 -2.89 -16.87 34.08
N SER A 463 -2.27 -16.34 33.03
CA SER A 463 -2.88 -16.18 31.71
C SER A 463 -3.06 -17.53 31.01
N ALA A 464 -2.10 -18.45 31.13
CA ALA A 464 -2.23 -19.83 30.66
C ALA A 464 -3.43 -20.54 31.33
N ALA A 465 -3.61 -20.38 32.64
CA ALA A 465 -4.74 -20.95 33.37
C ALA A 465 -6.10 -20.39 32.90
N LEU A 466 -6.17 -19.10 32.54
CA LEU A 466 -7.38 -18.50 31.98
C LEU A 466 -7.71 -19.07 30.58
N VAL A 467 -6.69 -19.29 29.75
CA VAL A 467 -6.85 -19.92 28.43
C VAL A 467 -7.35 -21.37 28.58
N SER A 468 -6.73 -22.16 29.46
CA SER A 468 -7.14 -23.52 29.77
C SER A 468 -8.61 -23.58 30.23
N LYS A 469 -9.00 -22.70 31.16
CA LYS A 469 -10.39 -22.60 31.62
C LYS A 469 -11.37 -22.26 30.48
N ALA A 470 -11.02 -21.32 29.60
CA ALA A 470 -11.86 -20.96 28.46
C ALA A 470 -12.03 -22.13 27.47
N ARG A 471 -11.00 -22.99 27.31
CA ARG A 471 -11.10 -24.23 26.53
C ARG A 471 -12.08 -25.21 27.18
N GLU A 472 -11.96 -25.44 28.49
CA GLU A 472 -12.84 -26.35 29.24
C GLU A 472 -14.32 -25.93 29.22
N GLU A 473 -14.60 -24.63 29.39
CA GLU A 473 -15.96 -24.07 29.31
C GLU A 473 -16.59 -24.35 27.94
N ARG A 474 -15.81 -24.28 26.87
CA ARG A 474 -16.26 -24.56 25.50
C ARG A 474 -16.61 -26.05 25.29
N PHE A 475 -15.82 -26.97 25.86
CA PHE A 475 -16.15 -28.40 25.85
C PHE A 475 -17.40 -28.74 26.66
N ALA A 476 -17.68 -28.00 27.74
CA ALA A 476 -18.86 -28.21 28.56
C ALA A 476 -20.17 -27.84 27.80
N ASP A 477 -20.15 -26.74 27.05
CA ASP A 477 -21.28 -26.32 26.20
C ASP A 477 -21.58 -27.34 25.08
N GLU A 478 -20.55 -27.97 24.52
CA GLU A 478 -20.71 -29.03 23.50
C GLU A 478 -21.43 -30.27 24.05
N ARG A 479 -21.05 -30.74 25.25
CA ARG A 479 -21.73 -31.85 25.92
C ARG A 479 -23.19 -31.53 26.20
N LEU A 480 -23.49 -30.29 26.56
CA LEU A 480 -24.86 -29.83 26.78
C LEU A 480 -25.67 -29.80 25.47
N LEU A 481 -25.08 -29.35 24.36
CA LEU A 481 -25.70 -29.37 23.04
C LEU A 481 -25.96 -30.80 22.53
N HIS A 482 -24.98 -31.69 22.65
CA HIS A 482 -25.16 -33.10 22.29
C HIS A 482 -26.23 -33.78 23.16
N ALA A 483 -26.18 -33.61 24.48
CA ALA A 483 -27.19 -34.16 25.38
C ALA A 483 -28.59 -33.54 25.18
N ALA A 484 -28.69 -32.31 24.67
CA ALA A 484 -29.95 -31.70 24.28
C ALA A 484 -30.46 -32.28 22.94
N SER A 485 -29.57 -32.49 21.96
CA SER A 485 -29.91 -33.09 20.66
C SER A 485 -30.37 -34.54 20.79
N GLU A 486 -29.72 -35.35 21.64
CA GLU A 486 -30.12 -36.72 21.94
C GLU A 486 -31.49 -36.75 22.64
N ARG A 487 -31.74 -35.85 23.60
CA ARG A 487 -33.05 -35.74 24.28
C ARG A 487 -34.18 -35.30 23.35
N VAL A 488 -33.87 -34.50 22.33
CA VAL A 488 -34.85 -34.13 21.28
C VAL A 488 -35.11 -35.32 20.37
N ALA A 489 -34.07 -36.03 19.92
CA ALA A 489 -34.18 -37.24 19.10
C ALA A 489 -35.00 -38.34 19.80
N GLU A 490 -34.77 -38.57 21.10
CA GLU A 490 -35.54 -39.52 21.92
C GLU A 490 -37.01 -39.11 22.10
N ARG A 491 -37.32 -37.81 22.10
CA ARG A 491 -38.70 -37.30 22.20
C ARG A 491 -39.46 -37.31 20.87
N THR A 492 -38.75 -37.29 19.75
CA THR A 492 -39.34 -37.35 18.40
C THR A 492 -39.44 -38.77 17.86
N ALA A 493 -38.72 -39.74 18.44
CA ALA A 493 -38.84 -41.15 18.09
C ALA A 493 -40.24 -41.68 18.46
N THR A 494 -40.94 -42.25 17.48
CA THR A 494 -42.23 -42.90 17.75
C THR A 494 -41.99 -44.28 18.41
N PRO A 495 -42.94 -44.79 19.22
CA PRO A 495 -42.76 -46.05 19.96
C PRO A 495 -42.34 -47.26 19.10
N ASP A 496 -42.68 -47.26 17.80
CA ASP A 496 -42.35 -48.33 16.86
C ASP A 496 -40.87 -48.34 16.42
N GLU A 497 -40.17 -47.20 16.42
CA GLU A 497 -38.75 -47.12 16.05
C GLU A 497 -37.83 -47.65 17.16
N ILE A 498 -38.20 -47.43 18.43
CA ILE A 498 -37.46 -47.92 19.60
C ILE A 498 -37.58 -49.46 19.73
N ALA A 499 -38.71 -50.02 19.30
CA ALA A 499 -38.93 -51.48 19.30
C ALA A 499 -38.17 -52.22 18.18
N GLY A 500 -37.83 -51.53 17.08
CA GLY A 500 -37.02 -52.08 15.98
C GLY A 500 -35.54 -52.22 16.30
N ALA A 501 -34.95 -51.22 16.99
CA ALA A 501 -33.52 -51.22 17.32
C ALA A 501 -33.13 -52.28 18.36
N ARG A 502 -34.01 -52.60 19.32
CA ARG A 502 -33.77 -53.64 20.35
C ARG A 502 -33.89 -55.08 19.85
N ARG A 503 -34.23 -55.31 18.57
CA ARG A 503 -34.23 -56.65 17.96
C ARG A 503 -32.97 -56.95 17.13
N LEU A 504 -32.01 -56.01 17.05
CA LEU A 504 -30.77 -56.16 16.28
C LEU A 504 -29.48 -56.07 17.12
N THR A 505 -29.60 -56.15 18.44
CA THR A 505 -28.52 -56.50 19.38
C THR A 505 -29.00 -57.66 20.22
#